data_AF-A0A955HUU1-F1
#
_entry.id   AF-A0A955HUU1-F1
#
_cell.length_a   1.000
_cell.length_b   1.000
_cell.length_c   1.000
_cell.angle_alpha   90.00
_cell.angle_beta   90.00
_cell.angle_gamma   90.00
#
_symmetry.space_group_name_H-M   'P 1'
#
loop_
_entity.id
_entity.type
_entity.pdbx_description
1 polymer ?
#
loop_
_entity_poly.entity_id
_entity_poly.type
_entity_poly.pdbx_seq_one_letter_code
_entity_poly.pdbx_strand_id
1 'polypeptide(L)'
;MSKKAKIPEFKSIAEEAAFWDTHSFTDFLDEMEPVKVNFAKKLSSGITVRFDDKTLNSIREEAHSKGMGATTLIRMWVLEKLKSGGLTKTSKSI
;
A
#
# COMPACT_ATOMS: atom_id res chain seq x y z
N MET A 1 -15.67 -29.95 29.92
CA MET A 1 -16.75 -29.28 29.16
C MET A 1 -16.45 -27.78 29.17
N SER A 2 -15.78 -27.26 28.14
CA SER A 2 -15.49 -25.82 28.09
C SER A 2 -16.75 -25.04 27.75
N LYS A 3 -17.03 -23.98 28.49
CA LYS A 3 -18.22 -23.13 28.34
C LYS A 3 -18.08 -22.38 27.01
N LYS A 4 -18.99 -22.64 26.06
CA LYS A 4 -19.05 -21.88 24.79
C LYS A 4 -19.32 -20.42 25.11
N ALA A 5 -18.38 -19.53 24.84
CA ALA A 5 -18.57 -18.10 25.02
C ALA A 5 -19.42 -17.57 23.85
N LYS A 6 -20.41 -16.73 24.16
CA LYS A 6 -21.27 -16.10 23.17
C LYS A 6 -21.00 -14.61 23.09
N ILE A 7 -20.96 -14.05 21.90
CA ILE A 7 -20.84 -12.61 21.66
C ILE A 7 -22.17 -11.95 22.06
N PRO A 8 -22.18 -11.02 23.03
CA PRO A 8 -23.41 -10.32 23.44
C PRO A 8 -23.96 -9.37 22.36
N GLU A 9 -25.24 -9.03 22.45
CA GLU A 9 -25.80 -7.89 21.70
C GLU A 9 -25.45 -6.58 22.42
N PHE A 10 -24.70 -5.70 21.74
CA PHE A 10 -24.28 -4.41 22.28
C PHE A 10 -25.30 -3.32 21.96
N LYS A 11 -25.54 -2.40 22.89
CA LYS A 11 -26.46 -1.26 22.69
C LYS A 11 -25.75 -0.04 22.10
N SER A 12 -24.42 0.00 22.15
CA SER A 12 -23.60 1.08 21.61
C SER A 12 -22.21 0.60 21.20
N ILE A 13 -21.58 1.34 20.29
CA ILE A 13 -20.19 1.09 19.86
C ILE A 13 -19.20 1.22 21.03
N ALA A 14 -19.45 2.13 21.98
CA ALA A 14 -18.58 2.32 23.14
C ALA A 14 -18.60 1.11 24.10
N GLU A 15 -19.77 0.48 24.24
CA GLU A 15 -19.92 -0.75 25.03
C GLU A 15 -19.20 -1.94 24.38
N GLU A 16 -19.32 -2.07 23.06
CA GLU A 16 -18.60 -3.08 22.29
C GLU A 16 -17.08 -2.92 22.39
N ALA A 17 -16.57 -1.69 22.27
CA ALA A 17 -15.14 -1.42 22.41
C ALA A 17 -14.62 -1.80 23.80
N ALA A 18 -15.33 -1.41 24.87
CA ALA A 18 -14.95 -1.74 26.24
C ALA A 18 -14.99 -3.26 26.52
N PHE A 19 -15.91 -3.98 25.87
CA PHE A 19 -15.95 -5.44 25.93
C PHE A 19 -14.69 -6.06 25.29
N TRP A 20 -14.31 -5.62 24.09
CA TRP A 20 -13.13 -6.14 23.39
C TRP A 20 -11.79 -5.72 24.01
N ASP A 21 -11.75 -4.61 24.75
CA ASP A 21 -10.57 -4.22 25.53
C ASP A 21 -10.26 -5.22 26.67
N THR A 22 -11.27 -5.95 27.14
CA THR A 22 -11.16 -6.85 28.30
C THR A 22 -11.28 -8.34 27.95
N HIS A 23 -11.69 -8.68 26.73
CA HIS A 23 -11.93 -10.06 26.29
C HIS A 23 -11.08 -10.43 25.08
N SER A 24 -10.50 -11.63 25.09
CA SER A 24 -9.76 -12.14 23.93
C SER A 24 -10.71 -12.62 22.84
N PHE A 25 -10.48 -12.20 21.60
CA PHE A 25 -11.25 -12.68 20.44
C PHE A 25 -11.15 -14.21 20.25
N THR A 26 -10.07 -14.83 20.73
CA THR A 26 -9.85 -16.28 20.62
C THR A 26 -10.92 -17.10 21.32
N ASP A 27 -11.56 -16.54 22.33
CA ASP A 27 -12.55 -17.23 23.15
C ASP A 27 -13.90 -17.35 22.42
N PHE A 28 -14.08 -16.62 21.30
CA PHE A 28 -15.30 -16.53 20.52
C PHE A 28 -15.13 -17.05 19.08
N LEU A 29 -14.04 -17.75 18.76
CA LEU A 29 -13.78 -18.26 17.40
C LEU A 29 -14.89 -19.17 16.87
N ASP A 30 -15.58 -19.90 17.74
CA ASP A 30 -16.72 -20.76 17.39
C ASP A 30 -17.95 -19.98 16.88
N GLU A 31 -18.05 -18.68 17.17
CA GLU A 31 -19.13 -17.78 16.70
C GLU A 31 -18.68 -16.84 15.57
N MET A 32 -17.43 -16.92 15.13
CA MET A 32 -16.88 -16.10 14.07
C MET A 32 -16.78 -16.87 12.74
N GLU A 33 -17.04 -16.18 11.63
CA GLU A 33 -16.81 -16.74 10.30
C GLU A 33 -15.51 -16.18 9.69
N PRO A 34 -14.69 -17.02 9.04
CA PRO A 34 -13.48 -16.57 8.39
C PRO A 34 -13.81 -15.65 7.21
N VAL A 35 -13.35 -14.40 7.28
CA VAL A 35 -13.48 -13.45 6.18
C VAL A 35 -12.31 -13.62 5.21
N LYS A 36 -12.61 -13.78 3.92
CA LYS A 36 -11.59 -13.73 2.86
C LYS A 36 -11.13 -12.27 2.65
N VAL A 37 -9.97 -11.94 3.21
CA VAL A 37 -9.34 -10.63 3.01
C VAL A 37 -8.73 -10.57 1.61
N ASN A 38 -9.31 -9.75 0.73
CA ASN A 38 -8.70 -9.42 -0.56
C ASN A 38 -7.70 -8.28 -0.36
N PHE A 39 -6.42 -8.62 -0.19
CA PHE A 39 -5.36 -7.62 -0.32
C PHE A 39 -5.33 -7.15 -1.79
N ALA A 40 -5.56 -5.87 -2.03
CA ALA A 40 -5.45 -5.30 -3.37
C ALA A 40 -4.06 -5.64 -3.95
N LYS A 41 -4.01 -6.27 -5.13
CA LYS A 41 -2.75 -6.53 -5.84
C LYS A 41 -2.00 -5.20 -5.97
N LYS A 42 -0.67 -5.22 -5.76
CA LYS A 42 0.17 -4.01 -5.91
C LYS A 42 -0.22 -3.28 -7.20
N LEU A 43 -0.81 -2.08 -7.06
CA LEU A 43 -1.31 -1.30 -8.21
C LEU A 43 -0.19 -0.79 -9.14
N SER A 44 1.08 -1.03 -8.80
CA SER A 44 2.22 -0.61 -9.61
C SER A 44 3.29 -1.68 -9.68
N SER A 45 3.84 -1.86 -10.88
CA SER A 45 5.09 -2.56 -11.14
C SER A 45 6.25 -1.57 -11.05
N GLY A 46 7.32 -1.97 -10.37
CA GLY A 46 8.56 -1.21 -10.27
C GLY A 46 9.65 -1.84 -11.13
N ILE A 47 10.58 -1.01 -11.59
CA ILE A 47 11.84 -1.46 -12.20
C ILE A 47 13.01 -0.97 -11.33
N THR A 48 14.10 -1.73 -11.30
CA THR A 48 15.35 -1.27 -10.68
C THR A 48 16.22 -0.65 -11.77
N VAL A 49 16.52 0.64 -11.64
CA VAL A 49 17.49 1.34 -12.50
C VAL A 49 18.76 1.56 -11.69
N ARG A 50 19.89 1.12 -12.23
CA ARG A 50 21.20 1.31 -11.60
C ARG A 50 21.78 2.65 -12.03
N PHE A 51 22.28 3.40 -11.06
CA PHE A 51 23.02 4.63 -11.24
C PHE A 51 24.37 4.48 -10.55
N ASP A 52 25.40 5.16 -11.04
CA ASP A 52 26.63 5.33 -10.26
C ASP A 52 26.37 6.22 -9.04
N ASP A 53 27.28 6.15 -8.06
CA ASP A 53 27.10 6.86 -6.79
C ASP A 53 27.00 8.38 -6.95
N LYS A 54 27.76 8.96 -7.89
CA LYS A 54 27.74 10.40 -8.14
C LYS A 54 26.38 10.83 -8.68
N THR A 55 25.87 10.13 -9.69
CA THR A 55 24.55 10.40 -10.27
C THR A 55 23.45 10.24 -9.23
N LEU A 56 23.51 9.18 -8.42
CA LEU A 56 22.50 8.94 -7.39
C LEU A 56 22.49 10.03 -6.30
N ASN A 57 23.66 10.55 -5.93
CA ASN A 57 23.77 11.65 -4.98
C ASN A 57 23.20 12.95 -5.56
N SER A 58 23.51 13.28 -6.82
CA SER A 58 22.92 14.45 -7.48
C SER A 58 21.39 14.36 -7.56
N ILE A 59 20.83 13.17 -7.83
CA ILE A 59 19.37 12.97 -7.82
C ILE A 59 18.79 13.21 -6.43
N ARG A 60 19.46 12.73 -5.36
CA ARG A 60 19.00 12.94 -3.98
C ARG A 60 19.01 14.40 -3.59
N GLU A 61 20.08 15.12 -3.93
CA GLU A 61 20.21 16.56 -3.66
C GLU A 61 19.10 17.36 -4.37
N GLU A 62 18.86 17.06 -5.65
CA GLU A 62 17.80 17.72 -6.43
C GLU A 62 16.39 17.36 -5.93
N ALA A 63 16.18 16.13 -5.44
CA ALA A 63 14.91 15.74 -4.86
C ALA A 63 14.67 16.45 -3.53
N HIS A 64 15.71 16.54 -2.70
CA HIS A 64 15.68 17.23 -1.41
C HIS A 64 15.41 18.73 -1.58
N SER A 65 16.05 19.40 -2.54
CA SER A 65 15.81 20.83 -2.83
C SER A 65 14.36 21.11 -3.24
N LYS A 66 13.67 20.12 -3.82
CA LYS A 66 12.24 20.17 -4.18
C LYS A 66 11.30 19.60 -3.12
N GLY A 67 11.80 19.20 -1.95
CA GLY A 67 10.99 18.65 -0.86
C GLY A 67 10.35 17.29 -1.18
N MET A 68 10.97 16.47 -2.05
CA MET A 68 10.43 15.18 -2.46
C MET A 68 11.48 14.05 -2.41
N GLY A 69 11.03 12.80 -2.39
CA GLY A 69 11.92 11.64 -2.45
C GLY A 69 12.51 11.43 -3.85
N ALA A 70 13.73 10.88 -3.92
CA ALA A 70 14.43 10.59 -5.18
C ALA A 70 13.58 9.77 -6.16
N THR A 71 12.87 8.75 -5.67
CA THR A 71 11.97 7.92 -6.51
C THR A 71 10.80 8.73 -7.08
N THR A 72 10.26 9.68 -6.30
CA THR A 72 9.19 10.57 -6.76
C THR A 72 9.67 11.50 -7.86
N LEU A 73 10.86 12.08 -7.67
CA LEU A 73 11.50 12.94 -8.67
C LEU A 73 11.75 12.18 -9.98
N ILE A 74 12.38 10.99 -9.89
CA ILE A 74 12.63 10.13 -11.06
C ILE A 74 11.33 9.79 -11.78
N ARG A 75 10.29 9.40 -11.04
CA ARG A 75 8.99 9.07 -11.61
C ARG A 75 8.40 10.27 -12.36
N MET A 76 8.47 11.46 -11.78
CA MET A 76 7.98 12.68 -12.40
C MET A 76 8.71 12.98 -13.71
N TRP A 77 10.04 12.94 -13.71
CA TRP A 77 10.84 13.16 -14.92
C TRP A 77 10.56 12.15 -16.03
N VAL A 78 10.43 10.86 -15.68
CA VAL A 78 10.07 9.81 -16.65
C VAL A 78 8.70 10.10 -17.27
N LEU A 79 7.70 10.44 -16.44
CA LEU A 79 6.35 10.77 -16.94
C LEU A 79 6.34 12.04 -17.79
N GLU A 80 7.12 13.05 -17.43
CA GLU A 80 7.28 14.27 -18.21
C GLU A 80 7.85 13.96 -19.60
N LYS A 81 8.96 13.19 -19.66
CA LYS A 81 9.56 12.79 -20.94
C LYS A 81 8.65 11.92 -21.79
N LEU A 82 7.87 11.03 -21.19
CA LEU A 82 6.88 10.24 -21.93
C LEU A 82 5.75 11.10 -22.50
N LYS A 83 5.31 12.14 -21.78
CA LYS A 83 4.28 13.09 -22.26
C LYS A 83 4.81 14.04 -23.34
N SER A 84 6.05 14.48 -23.25
CA SER A 84 6.66 15.46 -24.16
C SER A 84 7.06 14.89 -25.53
N GLY A 85 6.88 13.59 -25.79
CA GLY A 85 7.03 13.00 -27.14
C GLY A 85 8.33 12.23 -27.36
N GLY A 86 8.39 10.99 -26.86
CA GLY A 86 9.57 10.14 -26.97
C GLY A 86 9.32 8.67 -27.31
N LEU A 87 8.14 8.29 -27.79
CA LEU A 87 7.99 7.05 -28.56
C LEU A 87 7.40 7.41 -29.92
N THR A 88 8.26 7.34 -30.93
CA THR A 88 7.86 7.20 -32.32
C THR A 88 6.65 6.29 -32.41
N LYS A 89 5.58 6.78 -33.04
CA LYS A 89 4.52 5.93 -33.60
C LYS A 89 5.18 4.98 -34.61
N THR A 90 5.71 3.86 -34.15
CA THR A 90 6.19 2.77 -35.00
C THR A 90 5.54 1.49 -34.54
N SER A 91 4.29 1.32 -34.95
CA SER A 91 3.80 0.10 -35.59
C SER A 91 2.29 0.27 -35.83
N LYS A 92 1.98 0.79 -37.02
CA LYS A 92 0.92 0.25 -37.86
C LYS A 92 1.66 -0.56 -38.95
N SER A 93 1.06 -1.67 -39.39
CA SER A 93 1.63 -2.80 -40.17
C SER A 93 2.09 -3.93 -39.23
N ILE A 94 1.40 -5.08 -39.16
CA ILE A 94 0.72 -5.87 -40.19
C ILE A 94 -0.63 -6.36 -39.66
#